data_AF-A0A2K8Z3T8-F1
#
_entry.id   AF-A0A2K8Z3T8-F1
#
_cell.length_a   1.000
_cell.length_b   1.000
_cell.length_c   1.000
_cell.angle_alpha   90.00
_cell.angle_beta   90.00
_cell.angle_gamma   90.00
#
_symmetry.space_group_name_H-M   'P 1'
#
loop_
_entity.id
_entity.type
_entity.pdbx_description
1 polymer ?
#
loop_
_entity_poly.entity_id
_entity_poly.type
_entity_poly.pdbx_seq_one_letter_code
_entity_poly.pdbx_strand_id
1 'polypeptide(L)' 'MQYDWQGRTLMMVYNFSKEPQQCQLQTSMKTGRGLVNLLDSSATQIGSNGSYAVKLPGYGSGWYRAK' A
#
# COMPACT_ATOMS: atom_id res chain seq x y z
N MET A 1 -3.64 7.76 -0.07
CA MET A 1 -4.49 8.22 -1.20
C MET A 1 -4.75 7.04 -2.12
N GLN A 2 -5.99 6.85 -2.59
CA GLN A 2 -6.38 5.78 -3.52
C GLN A 2 -6.83 6.39 -4.85
N TYR A 3 -6.41 5.80 -5.96
CA TYR A 3 -6.81 6.17 -7.32
C TYR A 3 -7.22 4.93 -8.10
N ASP A 4 -8.45 4.94 -8.62
CA ASP A 4 -9.04 3.83 -9.36
C ASP A 4 -9.23 4.23 -10.84
N TRP A 5 -8.71 3.42 -11.77
CA TRP A 5 -8.80 3.66 -13.21
C TRP A 5 -8.83 2.36 -14.01
N GLN A 6 -9.84 2.18 -14.86
CA GLN A 6 -10.02 1.00 -15.73
C GLN A 6 -9.82 -0.35 -15.00
N GLY A 7 -10.41 -0.49 -13.81
CA GLY A 7 -10.30 -1.72 -13.01
C GLY A 7 -8.94 -1.94 -12.34
N ARG A 8 -8.06 -0.92 -12.32
CA ARG A 8 -6.79 -0.92 -11.61
C ARG A 8 -6.84 0.07 -10.45
N THR A 9 -6.26 -0.32 -9.33
CA THR A 9 -6.15 0.54 -8.15
C THR A 9 -4.69 0.85 -7.87
N LEU A 10 -4.38 2.14 -7.74
CA LEU A 10 -3.11 2.68 -7.29
C LEU A 10 -3.28 3.30 -5.90
N MET A 11 -2.41 2.91 -4.98
CA MET A 11 -2.35 3.45 -3.63
C MET A 11 -1.04 4.21 -3.46
N MET A 12 -1.12 5.48 -3.11
CA MET A 12 0.04 6.30 -2.76
C MET A 12 0.03 6.58 -1.27
N VAL A 13 1.13 6.26 -0.61
CA VAL A 13 1.32 6.41 0.84
C VAL A 13 2.59 7.22 1.07
N TYR A 14 2.45 8.26 1.88
CA TYR A 14 3.54 9.15 2.24
C TYR A 14 3.71 9.10 3.75
N ASN A 15 4.96 8.93 4.18
CA ASN A 15 5.34 9.15 5.56
C ASN A 15 5.80 10.61 5.69
N PHE A 16 5.05 11.41 6.44
CA PHE A 16 5.41 12.80 6.72
C PHE A 16 6.19 12.99 8.03
N SER A 17 6.55 11.91 8.73
CA SER A 17 7.43 11.96 9.89
C SER A 17 8.87 11.66 9.54
N LYS A 18 9.79 12.08 10.42
CA LYS A 18 11.22 11.82 10.28
C LYS A 18 11.58 10.36 10.56
N GLU A 19 10.78 9.68 11.37
CA GLU A 19 10.98 8.30 11.79
C GLU A 19 10.35 7.33 10.79
N PRO A 20 10.91 6.13 10.58
CA PRO A 20 10.22 5.08 9.84
C PRO A 20 8.85 4.77 10.46
N GLN A 21 7.84 4.57 9.61
CA GLN A 21 6.48 4.26 10.04
C GLN A 21 6.03 2.92 9.47
N GLN A 22 5.27 2.18 10.28
CA GLN A 22 4.49 1.05 9.82
C GLN A 22 3.01 1.44 9.83
N CYS A 23 2.36 1.33 8.68
CA CYS A 23 0.97 1.73 8.52
C CYS A 23 0.13 0.54 8.05
N GLN A 24 -1.14 0.52 8.47
CA GLN A 24 -2.13 -0.42 7.96
C GLN A 24 -2.96 0.27 6.88
N LEU A 25 -2.94 -0.29 5.67
CA LEU A 25 -3.75 0.21 4.56
C LEU A 25 -5.02 -0.63 4.46
N GLN A 26 -6.15 0.06 4.52
CA GLN A 26 -7.43 -0.51 4.13
C GLN A 26 -7.75 -0.05 2.70
N THR A 27 -8.14 -1.00 1.86
CA THR A 27 -8.56 -0.72 0.48
C THR A 27 -10.05 -1.04 0.37
N SER A 28 -10.81 -0.27 -0.41
CA SER A 28 -12.22 -0.57 -0.69
C SER A 28 -12.46 -1.80 -1.57
N MET A 29 -11.39 -2.49 -1.97
CA MET A 29 -11.46 -3.65 -2.87
C MET A 29 -12.00 -4.90 -2.16
N LYS A 30 -12.95 -5.57 -2.81
CA LYS A 30 -13.62 -6.78 -2.28
C LYS A 30 -12.76 -8.06 -2.32
N THR A 31 -11.57 -8.06 -2.95
CA THR A 31 -10.82 -9.30 -3.20
C THR A 31 -9.28 -9.16 -3.09
N GLY A 32 -8.75 -9.54 -1.92
CA GLY A 32 -7.73 -10.58 -1.68
C GLY A 32 -6.41 -10.73 -2.46
N ARG A 33 -6.02 -9.84 -3.38
CA ARG A 33 -4.93 -10.18 -4.32
C ARG A 33 -3.55 -9.56 -4.06
N GLY A 34 -3.39 -8.83 -2.95
CA GLY A 34 -2.09 -8.31 -2.55
C GLY A 34 -1.77 -6.96 -3.18
N LEU A 35 -0.89 -6.22 -2.52
CA LEU A 35 -0.33 -4.97 -3.00
C LEU A 35 1.08 -5.22 -3.54
N VAL A 36 1.37 -4.71 -4.73
CA VAL A 36 2.72 -4.71 -5.29
C VAL A 36 3.28 -3.30 -5.19
N ASN A 37 4.38 -3.12 -4.46
CA ASN A 37 5.14 -1.88 -4.46
C ASN A 37 5.78 -1.69 -5.84
N LEU A 38 5.49 -0.57 -6.49
CA LEU A 38 5.96 -0.23 -7.82
C LEU A 38 7.39 0.29 -7.83
N LEU A 39 7.95 0.67 -6.68
CA LEU A 39 9.29 1.23 -6.56
C LEU A 39 10.37 0.14 -6.45
N ASP A 40 10.05 -0.99 -5.82
CA ASP A 40 10.99 -2.09 -5.56
C ASP A 40 10.45 -3.47 -6.00
N SER A 41 9.25 -3.52 -6.60
CA SER A 41 8.56 -4.74 -7.02
C SER A 41 8.22 -5.74 -5.91
N SER A 42 8.38 -5.37 -4.64
CA SER A 42 7.98 -6.22 -3.51
C SER A 42 6.46 -6.37 -3.44
N ALA A 43 6.01 -7.49 -2.89
CA ALA A 43 4.58 -7.79 -2.73
C ALA A 43 4.23 -7.93 -1.25
N THR A 44 3.10 -7.34 -0.86
CA THR A 44 2.50 -7.43 0.46
C THR A 44 1.17 -8.13 0.36
N GLN A 45 0.96 -9.13 1.21
CA GLN A 45 -0.31 -9.86 1.31
C GLN A 45 -1.24 -9.20 2.32
N ILE A 46 -2.53 -9.47 2.19
CA ILE A 46 -3.52 -9.00 3.16
C ILE A 46 -3.32 -9.76 4.48
N GLY A 47 -3.32 -9.02 5.59
CA GLY A 47 -3.30 -9.59 6.93
C GLY A 47 -4.66 -10.21 7.30
N SER A 48 -4.69 -10.98 8.39
CA SER A 48 -5.91 -11.61 8.93
C SER A 48 -7.02 -10.62 9.29
N ASN A 49 -6.67 -9.34 9.49
CA ASN A 49 -7.58 -8.24 9.79
C ASN A 49 -8.11 -7.51 8.55
N GLY A 50 -7.82 -8.00 7.34
CA GLY A 50 -8.27 -7.35 6.10
C GLY A 50 -7.48 -6.10 5.71
N SER A 51 -6.30 -5.88 6.29
CA SER A 51 -5.44 -4.71 5.99
C SER A 51 -4.06 -5.13 5.51
N TYR A 52 -3.40 -4.25 4.76
CA TYR A 52 -2.03 -4.46 4.28
C TYR A 52 -1.06 -3.70 5.17
N ALA A 53 -0.06 -4.40 5.71
CA ALA A 53 1.00 -3.77 6.50
C ALA A 53 2.12 -3.27 5.58
N VAL A 54 2.32 -1.95 5.52
CA VAL A 54 3.41 -1.33 4.76
C VAL A 54 4.39 -0.64 5.68
N LYS A 55 5.68 -0.70 5.35
CA LYS A 55 6.74 0.02 6.05
C LYS A 55 7.29 1.10 5.13
N LEU A 56 7.41 2.31 5.66
CA LEU A 56 7.97 3.45 4.95
C LEU A 56 9.16 4.01 5.73
N PRO A 57 10.27 4.36 5.05
CA PRO A 57 11.34 5.10 5.70
C PRO A 57 10.87 6.50 6.13
N GLY A 58 11.66 7.16 6.98
CA GLY A 58 11.44 8.57 7.34
C GLY A 58 11.37 9.45 6.10
N TYR A 59 10.36 10.32 6.03
CA TYR A 59 10.02 11.13 4.86
C TYR A 59 9.90 10.36 3.53
N GLY A 60 9.68 9.05 3.62
CA GLY A 60 9.57 8.15 2.48
C GLY A 60 8.18 8.10 1.88
N SER A 61 8.09 7.49 0.70
CA SER A 61 6.82 7.19 0.04
C SER A 61 6.81 5.79 -0.56
N GLY A 62 5.62 5.21 -0.66
CA GLY A 62 5.39 3.92 -1.32
C GLY A 62 4.20 4.01 -2.25
N TRP A 63 4.35 3.46 -3.46
CA TRP A 63 3.32 3.44 -4.48
C TRP A 63 2.97 2.00 -4.75
N TYR A 64 1.72 1.62 -4.54
CA TYR A 64 1.29 0.24 -4.58
C TYR A 64 0.20 0.03 -5.60
N ARG A 65 0.36 -0.98 -6.46
CA ARG A 65 -0.71 -1.45 -7.34
C ARG A 65 -1.41 -2.63 -6.69
N ALA A 66 -2.73 -2.58 -6.62
CA ALA A 66 -3.54 -3.73 -6.30
C ALA A 66 -3.46 -4.79 -7.41
N LYS A 67 -3.34 -6.06 -7.03
CA LYS A 67 -3.56 -7.18 -7.94
C LYS A 67 -5.01 -7.64 -7.92
#